data_AF-A0A8X6RSE3-F1
#
_entry.id   AF-A0A8X6RSE3-F1
#
_cell.length_a   1.000
_cell.length_b   1.000
_cell.length_c   1.000
_cell.angle_alpha   90.00
_cell.angle_beta   90.00
_cell.angle_gamma   90.00
#
_symmetry.space_group_name_H-M   'P 1'
#
loop_
_entity.id
_entity.type
_entity.pdbx_description
1 polymer ?
#
loop_
_entity_poly.entity_id
_entity_poly.type
_entity_poly.pdbx_seq_one_letter_code
_entity_poly.pdbx_strand_id
1 'polypeptide(L)'
;MFRGARKEELILIADELGEEITPEIRMLDLENLILDSDKYKNNKEFIDDYLDSIISDRKSKEEQARVMAESRLEFEKINLEKLKLEMELGKINLERAKLESQRDSNELQHTNPETKQTSIENFILSVRTLTLPIPKKKRGGIYFSLL
;
A
#
# COMPACT_ATOMS: atom_id res chain seq x y z
N MET A 1 -19.76 44.43 -2.76
CA MET A 1 -19.00 44.53 -1.51
C MET A 1 -18.65 43.15 -0.98
N PHE A 2 -19.62 42.24 -0.95
CA PHE A 2 -19.47 40.89 -0.39
C PHE A 2 -19.06 39.82 -1.42
N ARG A 3 -17.96 40.04 -2.16
CA ARG A 3 -17.57 39.14 -3.26
C ARG A 3 -17.17 37.75 -2.73
N GLY A 4 -17.88 36.71 -3.18
CA GLY A 4 -17.59 35.33 -2.81
C GLY A 4 -18.28 34.85 -1.52
N ALA A 5 -19.09 35.72 -0.90
CA ALA A 5 -19.96 35.37 0.21
C ALA A 5 -21.16 34.54 -0.28
N ARG A 6 -21.58 33.57 0.54
CA ARG A 6 -22.81 32.79 0.34
C ARG A 6 -23.95 33.44 1.10
N LYS A 7 -25.19 33.11 0.72
CA LYS A 7 -26.39 33.66 1.39
C LYS A 7 -26.36 33.39 2.90
N GLU A 8 -25.95 32.18 3.31
CA GLU A 8 -25.79 31.78 4.72
C GLU A 8 -24.83 32.70 5.50
N GLU A 9 -23.73 33.12 4.87
CA GLU A 9 -22.69 33.93 5.50
C GLU A 9 -23.19 35.36 5.68
N LEU A 10 -23.92 35.90 4.68
CA LEU A 10 -24.57 37.20 4.80
C LEU A 10 -25.69 37.20 5.82
N ILE A 11 -26.44 36.10 5.94
CA ILE A 11 -27.46 35.94 6.99
C ILE A 11 -26.80 36.01 8.37
N LEU A 12 -25.68 35.30 8.56
CA LEU A 12 -24.93 35.36 9.82
C LEU A 12 -24.48 36.79 10.16
N ILE A 13 -23.97 37.53 9.17
CA ILE A 13 -23.58 38.94 9.38
C ILE A 13 -24.79 39.81 9.74
N ALA A 14 -25.91 39.67 9.03
CA ALA A 14 -27.11 40.44 9.33
C ALA A 14 -27.68 40.12 10.73
N ASP A 15 -27.61 38.86 11.17
CA ASP A 15 -28.02 38.44 12.50
C ASP A 15 -27.11 39.03 13.58
N GLU A 16 -25.79 39.06 13.34
CA GLU A 16 -24.80 39.71 14.23
C GLU A 16 -25.01 41.24 14.30
N LEU A 17 -25.44 41.85 13.20
CA LEU A 17 -25.86 43.25 13.16
C LEU A 17 -27.24 43.46 13.80
N GLY A 18 -27.95 42.40 14.21
CA GLY A 18 -29.28 42.48 14.81
C GLY A 18 -30.36 43.01 13.86
N GLU A 19 -30.18 42.78 12.56
CA GLU A 19 -31.17 43.07 11.53
C GLU A 19 -32.20 41.93 11.46
N GLU A 20 -33.48 42.24 11.24
CA GLU A 20 -34.51 41.21 11.09
C GLU A 20 -34.45 40.58 9.70
N ILE A 21 -34.12 39.29 9.66
CA ILE A 21 -33.97 38.55 8.41
C ILE A 21 -35.23 37.71 8.16
N THR A 22 -35.82 37.89 6.97
CA THR A 22 -36.88 37.00 6.49
C THR A 22 -36.26 35.81 5.73
N PRO A 23 -36.78 34.58 5.88
CA PRO A 23 -36.22 33.40 5.22
C PRO A 23 -36.16 33.53 3.69
N GLU A 24 -37.18 34.18 3.12
CA GLU A 24 -37.37 34.41 1.69
C GLU A 24 -36.59 35.61 1.13
N ILE A 25 -35.78 36.30 1.96
CA ILE A 25 -35.05 37.48 1.51
C ILE A 25 -34.15 37.16 0.30
N ARG A 26 -34.17 38.02 -0.71
CA ARG A 26 -33.28 37.87 -1.88
C ARG A 26 -31.88 38.30 -1.48
N MET A 27 -30.87 37.70 -2.09
CA MET A 27 -29.46 38.03 -1.81
C MET A 27 -29.18 39.53 -1.96
N LEU A 28 -29.68 40.16 -3.02
CA LEU A 28 -29.51 41.60 -3.24
C LEU A 28 -30.17 42.45 -2.15
N ASP A 29 -31.36 42.07 -1.68
CA ASP A 29 -32.05 42.81 -0.63
C ASP A 29 -31.33 42.66 0.72
N LEU A 30 -30.76 41.47 0.98
CA LEU A 30 -29.93 41.21 2.16
C LEU A 30 -28.63 42.02 2.13
N GLU A 31 -27.97 42.12 0.97
CA GLU A 31 -26.79 42.97 0.81
C GLU A 31 -27.12 44.44 1.11
N ASN A 32 -28.22 44.95 0.56
CA ASN A 32 -28.66 46.32 0.80
C ASN A 32 -28.98 46.55 2.28
N LEU A 33 -29.67 45.62 2.93
CA LEU A 33 -29.99 45.68 4.37
C LEU A 33 -28.73 45.84 5.23
N ILE A 34 -27.71 45.03 4.96
CA ILE A 34 -26.42 45.11 5.67
C ILE A 34 -25.73 46.44 5.39
N LEU A 35 -25.68 46.87 4.12
CA LEU A 35 -25.03 48.12 3.73
C LEU A 35 -25.71 49.36 4.31
N ASP A 36 -27.03 49.32 4.47
CA ASP A 36 -27.82 50.42 5.01
C ASP A 36 -27.77 50.50 6.55
N SER A 37 -27.42 49.40 7.24
CA SER A 37 -27.29 49.33 8.69
C SER A 37 -26.26 50.32 9.24
N ASP A 38 -26.65 51.10 10.25
CA ASP A 38 -25.74 52.03 10.93
C ASP A 38 -24.58 51.29 11.61
N LYS A 39 -24.82 50.07 12.11
CA LYS A 39 -23.78 49.24 12.74
C LYS A 39 -22.71 48.82 11.74
N TYR A 40 -23.13 48.51 10.52
CA TYR A 40 -22.21 48.22 9.42
C TYR A 40 -21.39 49.45 9.03
N LYS A 41 -22.05 50.60 8.81
CA LYS A 41 -21.37 51.85 8.42
C LYS A 41 -20.34 52.29 9.46
N ASN A 42 -20.66 52.14 10.75
CA ASN A 42 -19.77 52.52 11.86
C ASN A 42 -18.58 51.58 12.02
N ASN A 43 -18.71 50.29 11.69
CA ASN A 43 -17.69 49.26 11.90
C ASN A 43 -17.32 48.50 10.61
N LYS A 44 -17.36 49.20 9.47
CA LYS A 44 -17.26 48.61 8.14
C LYS A 44 -16.05 47.69 7.97
N GLU A 45 -14.87 48.19 8.33
CA GLU A 45 -13.60 47.45 8.18
C GLU A 45 -13.60 46.15 8.99
N PHE A 46 -14.10 46.19 10.23
CA PHE A 46 -14.22 45.01 11.07
C PHE A 46 -15.19 43.97 10.49
N ILE A 47 -16.34 44.40 9.97
CA ILE A 47 -17.31 43.47 9.38
C ILE A 47 -16.79 42.87 8.08
N ASP A 48 -16.11 43.67 7.26
CA ASP A 48 -15.47 43.19 6.03
C ASP A 48 -14.38 42.15 6.36
N ASP A 49 -13.50 42.42 7.33
CA ASP A 49 -12.47 41.48 7.80
C ASP A 49 -13.08 40.20 8.40
N TYR A 50 -14.15 40.34 9.18
CA TYR A 50 -14.86 39.20 9.78
C TYR A 50 -15.48 38.31 8.70
N LEU A 51 -16.11 38.91 7.69
CA LEU A 51 -16.65 38.16 6.56
C LEU A 51 -15.54 37.48 5.75
N ASP A 52 -14.43 38.16 5.50
CA ASP A 52 -13.28 37.57 4.81
C ASP A 52 -12.71 36.38 5.59
N SER A 53 -12.67 36.46 6.92
CA SER A 53 -12.30 35.34 7.80
C SER A 53 -13.26 34.15 7.62
N ILE A 54 -14.57 34.38 7.63
CA ILE A 54 -15.58 33.32 7.45
C ILE A 54 -15.42 32.65 6.07
N ILE A 55 -15.26 33.44 5.01
CA ILE A 55 -15.09 32.94 3.64
C ILE A 55 -13.79 32.14 3.52
N SER A 56 -12.70 32.65 4.10
CA SER A 56 -11.39 31.99 4.11
C SER A 56 -11.45 30.65 4.84
N ASP A 57 -12.03 30.62 6.04
CA ASP A 57 -12.18 29.40 6.84
C ASP A 57 -13.00 28.33 6.12
N ARG A 58 -14.10 28.73 5.46
CA ARG A 58 -14.88 27.81 4.64
C ARG A 58 -14.06 27.23 3.50
N LYS A 59 -13.39 28.09 2.71
CA LYS A 59 -12.57 27.64 1.57
C LYS A 59 -11.45 26.70 2.03
N SER A 60 -10.83 27.01 3.17
CA SER A 60 -9.81 26.17 3.79
C SER A 60 -10.35 24.79 4.17
N LYS A 61 -11.53 24.73 4.80
CA LYS A 61 -12.20 23.46 5.14
C LYS A 61 -12.59 22.65 3.89
N GLU A 62 -13.14 23.30 2.87
CA GLU A 62 -13.50 22.67 1.60
C GLU A 62 -12.25 22.08 0.89
N GLU A 63 -11.15 22.83 0.86
CA GLU A 63 -9.89 22.36 0.30
C GLU A 63 -9.31 21.18 1.09
N GLN A 64 -9.29 21.26 2.42
CA GLN A 64 -8.86 20.15 3.27
C GLN A 64 -9.71 18.90 3.04
N ALA A 65 -11.03 19.05 2.94
CA ALA A 65 -11.93 17.93 2.63
C ALA A 65 -11.63 17.31 1.26
N ARG A 66 -11.34 18.14 0.25
CA ARG A 66 -10.93 17.67 -1.09
C ARG A 66 -9.63 16.88 -1.03
N VAL A 67 -8.59 17.43 -0.42
CA VAL A 67 -7.27 16.77 -0.29
C VAL A 67 -7.37 15.45 0.46
N MET A 68 -8.17 15.39 1.54
CA MET A 68 -8.39 14.15 2.29
C MET A 68 -9.14 13.11 1.44
N ALA A 69 -10.14 13.52 0.67
CA ALA A 69 -10.88 12.62 -0.22
C ALA A 69 -9.99 12.06 -1.33
N GLU A 70 -9.15 12.91 -1.94
CA GLU A 70 -8.16 12.50 -2.95
C GLU A 70 -7.15 11.52 -2.37
N SER A 71 -6.57 11.84 -1.21
CA SER A 71 -5.63 10.96 -0.50
C SER A 71 -6.24 9.60 -0.22
N ARG A 72 -7.49 9.57 0.28
CA ARG A 72 -8.21 8.32 0.57
C ARG A 72 -8.39 7.46 -0.68
N LEU A 73 -8.73 8.08 -1.80
CA LEU A 73 -8.90 7.39 -3.09
C LEU A 73 -7.57 6.85 -3.62
N GLU A 74 -6.48 7.57 -3.44
CA GLU A 74 -5.13 7.11 -3.80
C GLU A 74 -4.67 5.92 -2.94
N PHE A 75 -4.89 5.99 -1.62
CA PHE A 75 -4.63 4.85 -0.72
C PHE A 75 -5.44 3.61 -1.11
N GLU A 76 -6.71 3.77 -1.48
CA GLU A 76 -7.57 2.66 -1.89
C GLU A 76 -7.08 2.02 -3.20
N LYS A 77 -6.63 2.83 -4.17
CA LYS A 77 -6.01 2.33 -5.41
C LYS A 77 -4.75 1.49 -5.13
N ILE A 78 -3.86 1.99 -4.29
CA ILE A 78 -2.63 1.27 -3.91
C ILE A 78 -2.98 -0.06 -3.24
N ASN A 79 -3.95 -0.05 -2.33
CA ASN A 79 -4.36 -1.26 -1.62
C ASN A 79 -4.98 -2.30 -2.57
N LEU A 80 -5.78 -1.84 -3.53
CA LEU A 80 -6.36 -2.70 -4.56
C LEU A 80 -5.30 -3.31 -5.47
N GLU A 81 -4.30 -2.53 -5.88
CA GLU A 81 -3.18 -3.02 -6.68
C GLU A 81 -2.35 -4.06 -5.91
N LYS A 82 -2.04 -3.78 -4.64
CA LYS A 82 -1.36 -4.73 -3.76
C LYS A 82 -2.11 -6.07 -3.66
N LEU A 83 -3.43 -6.02 -3.46
CA LEU A 83 -4.26 -7.22 -3.35
C LEU A 83 -4.27 -8.03 -4.67
N LYS A 84 -4.27 -7.35 -5.82
CA LYS A 84 -4.15 -8.01 -7.14
C LYS A 84 -2.82 -8.74 -7.29
N LEU A 85 -1.72 -8.11 -6.91
CA LEU A 85 -0.38 -8.70 -6.97
C LEU A 85 -0.26 -9.91 -6.02
N GLU A 86 -0.78 -9.81 -4.80
CA GLU A 86 -0.78 -10.92 -3.83
C GLU A 86 -1.58 -12.13 -4.36
N MET A 87 -2.73 -11.89 -4.98
CA MET A 87 -3.54 -12.94 -5.62
C MET A 87 -2.78 -13.60 -6.78
N GLU A 88 -2.09 -12.82 -7.62
CA GLU A 88 -1.30 -13.35 -8.74
C GLU A 88 -0.12 -14.20 -8.25
N LEU A 89 0.62 -13.73 -7.23
CA LEU A 89 1.67 -14.50 -6.56
C LEU A 89 1.11 -15.81 -5.98
N GLY A 90 -0.07 -15.76 -5.36
CA GLY A 90 -0.75 -16.95 -4.84
C GLY A 90 -1.05 -17.98 -5.94
N LYS A 91 -1.48 -17.54 -7.11
CA LYS A 91 -1.72 -18.42 -8.27
C LYS A 91 -0.44 -19.08 -8.76
N ILE A 92 0.64 -18.30 -8.91
CA ILE A 92 1.95 -18.80 -9.35
C ILE A 92 2.48 -19.85 -8.36
N ASN A 93 2.40 -19.57 -7.06
CA ASN A 93 2.86 -20.50 -6.04
C ASN A 93 2.08 -21.82 -6.06
N LEU A 94 0.75 -21.76 -6.26
CA LEU A 94 -0.10 -22.93 -6.37
C LEU A 94 0.22 -23.76 -7.63
N GLU A 95 0.47 -23.10 -8.76
CA GLU A 95 0.91 -23.76 -9.99
C GLU A 95 2.27 -24.44 -9.82
N ARG A 96 3.21 -23.76 -9.15
CA ARG A 96 4.54 -24.29 -8.85
C ARG A 96 4.47 -25.54 -7.97
N ALA A 97 3.65 -25.51 -6.91
CA ALA A 97 3.43 -26.66 -6.04
C ALA A 97 2.79 -27.86 -6.77
N LYS A 98 1.88 -27.60 -7.73
CA LYS A 98 1.30 -28.64 -8.59
C LYS A 98 2.36 -29.28 -9.50
N LEU A 99 3.21 -28.47 -10.11
CA LEU A 99 4.30 -28.95 -10.98
C LEU A 99 5.34 -29.75 -10.18
N GLU A 100 5.69 -29.33 -8.97
CA GLU A 100 6.57 -30.07 -8.07
C GLU A 100 5.96 -31.42 -7.68
N SER A 101 4.68 -31.46 -7.29
CA SER A 101 3.99 -32.71 -6.98
C SER A 101 3.96 -33.68 -8.17
N GLN A 102 3.82 -33.17 -9.41
CA GLN A 102 3.89 -33.98 -10.63
C GLN A 102 5.31 -34.49 -10.93
N ARG A 103 6.35 -33.70 -10.65
CA ARG A 103 7.75 -34.13 -10.79
C ARG A 103 8.09 -35.26 -9.83
N ASP A 104 7.71 -35.14 -8.56
CA ASP A 104 7.95 -36.18 -7.55
C ASP A 104 7.22 -37.48 -7.92
N SER A 105 6.00 -37.37 -8.46
CA SER A 105 5.22 -38.51 -8.97
C SER A 105 5.89 -39.19 -10.17
N ASN A 106 6.48 -38.42 -11.09
CA ASN A 106 7.16 -38.94 -12.28
C ASN A 106 8.56 -39.51 -11.97
N GLU A 107 9.29 -38.97 -11.00
CA GLU A 107 10.56 -39.56 -10.53
C GLU A 107 10.35 -40.92 -9.84
N LEU A 108 9.23 -41.10 -9.14
CA LEU A 108 8.84 -42.38 -8.54
C LEU A 108 8.44 -43.44 -9.59
N GLN A 109 8.07 -43.04 -10.81
CA GLN A 109 7.71 -43.96 -11.91
C GLN A 109 8.89 -44.33 -12.83
N HIS A 110 10.00 -43.56 -12.80
CA HIS A 110 11.17 -43.77 -13.67
C HIS A 110 12.40 -44.35 -12.96
N THR A 111 12.27 -44.85 -11.73
CA THR A 111 13.36 -45.59 -11.07
C THR A 111 13.03 -47.06 -10.98
N ASN A 112 13.22 -47.78 -12.10
CA ASN A 112 13.43 -49.21 -12.04
C ASN A 112 14.67 -49.46 -11.14
N PRO A 113 14.58 -50.21 -10.02
CA PRO A 113 15.70 -50.36 -9.08
C PRO A 113 16.97 -50.97 -9.70
N GLU A 114 16.86 -51.59 -10.87
CA GLU A 114 18.00 -52.17 -11.62
C GLU A 114 18.96 -51.11 -12.22
N THR A 115 18.48 -49.93 -12.62
CA THR A 115 19.34 -48.93 -13.28
C THR A 115 20.21 -48.13 -12.31
N LYS A 116 19.79 -47.96 -11.03
CA LYS A 116 20.64 -47.33 -10.01
C LYS A 116 21.78 -48.26 -9.55
N GLN A 117 21.56 -49.58 -9.50
CA GLN A 117 22.60 -50.54 -9.11
C GLN A 117 23.73 -50.61 -10.14
N THR A 118 23.39 -50.67 -11.43
CA THR A 118 24.39 -50.71 -12.51
C THR A 118 25.25 -49.45 -12.60
N SER A 119 24.71 -48.27 -12.26
CA SER A 119 25.49 -47.03 -12.22
C SER A 119 26.57 -47.02 -11.14
N ILE A 120 26.31 -47.59 -9.96
CA ILE A 120 27.29 -47.68 -8.87
C ILE A 120 28.35 -48.73 -9.19
N GLU A 121 27.94 -49.89 -9.73
CA GLU A 121 28.88 -50.94 -10.13
C GLU A 121 29.83 -50.47 -11.23
N ASN A 122 29.31 -49.75 -12.24
CA ASN A 122 30.14 -49.14 -13.28
C ASN A 122 31.10 -48.08 -12.73
N PHE A 123 30.70 -47.30 -11.72
CA PHE A 123 31.59 -46.35 -11.06
C PHE A 123 32.71 -47.06 -10.30
N ILE A 124 32.39 -48.09 -9.51
CA ILE A 124 33.37 -48.91 -8.77
C ILE A 124 34.36 -49.56 -9.75
N LEU A 125 33.88 -50.06 -10.89
CA LEU A 125 34.74 -50.61 -11.96
C LEU A 125 35.58 -49.52 -12.66
N SER A 126 35.07 -48.30 -12.79
CA SER A 126 35.80 -47.17 -13.39
C SER A 126 36.90 -46.62 -12.50
N VAL A 127 36.78 -46.75 -11.18
CA VAL A 127 37.84 -46.46 -10.22
C VAL A 127 38.88 -47.57 -10.33
N ARG A 128 39.75 -47.44 -11.34
CA ARG A 128 40.95 -48.26 -11.47
C ARG A 128 41.70 -48.20 -10.15
N THR A 129 41.71 -49.31 -9.41
CA THR A 129 42.56 -49.47 -8.22
C THR A 129 44.01 -49.30 -8.63
N LEU A 130 44.60 -48.13 -8.35
CA LEU A 130 46.05 -47.93 -8.40
C LEU A 130 46.66 -48.68 -7.22
N THR A 131 46.88 -49.99 -7.39
CA THR A 131 47.69 -50.78 -6.46
C THR A 131 49.13 -50.30 -6.54
N LEU A 132 49.52 -49.42 -5.63
CA LEU A 132 50.93 -49.14 -5.38
C LEU A 132 51.55 -50.36 -4.68
N PRO A 133 52.67 -50.91 -5.18
CA PRO A 133 53.35 -52.00 -4.50
C PRO A 133 53.84 -51.51 -3.13
N ILE A 134 53.37 -52.15 -2.06
CA ILE A 134 53.88 -51.90 -0.70
C ILE A 134 55.33 -52.41 -0.68
N PRO A 135 56.34 -51.55 -0.45
CA PRO A 135 57.72 -52.00 -0.39
C PRO A 135 57.90 -52.97 0.79
N LYS A 136 58.35 -54.19 0.49
CA LYS A 136 58.64 -55.23 1.50
C LYS A 136 59.85 -54.79 2.32
N LYS A 137 59.63 -54.16 3.47
CA LYS A 137 60.69 -53.95 4.47
C LYS A 137 61.06 -55.32 5.06
N LYS A 138 62.36 -55.64 5.13
CA LYS A 138 62.86 -56.84 5.80
C LYS A 138 62.30 -56.86 7.24
N ARG A 139 61.79 -58.04 7.63
CA ARG A 139 61.19 -58.41 8.91
C ARG A 139 61.71 -57.60 10.11
N GLY A 140 60.79 -57.03 10.88
CA GLY A 140 61.07 -56.54 12.23
C GLY A 140 59.88 -55.88 12.89
N GLY A 141 58.89 -56.67 13.35
CA GLY A 141 57.79 -56.29 14.27
C GLY A 141 56.82 -55.23 13.71
N ILE A 142 55.58 -55.07 14.13
CA ILE A 142 54.81 -55.55 15.28
C ILE A 142 53.33 -55.48 14.84
N TYR A 143 52.52 -56.38 15.35
CA TYR A 143 51.09 -56.54 15.10
C TYR A 143 50.27 -55.33 15.58
N PHE A 144 49.28 -54.90 14.79
CA PHE A 144 48.12 -54.20 15.33
C PHE A 144 46.95 -55.17 15.34
N SER A 145 46.67 -55.69 16.53
CA SER A 145 45.45 -56.41 16.88
C SER A 145 44.25 -55.46 16.81
N LEU A 146 43.16 -55.94 16.21
CA LEU A 146 41.85 -55.29 16.22
C LEU A 146 41.38 -55.02 17.65
N LEU A 147 40.96 -53.78 17.91
CA LEU A 147 39.72 -53.48 18.63
C LEU A 147 39.10 -52.20 18.05
#